data_AF-A0A3B8Q6C0-F1
#
_entry.id   AF-A0A3B8Q6C0-F1
#
_cell.length_a   1.000
_cell.length_b   1.000
_cell.length_c   1.000
_cell.angle_alpha   90.00
_cell.angle_beta   90.00
_cell.angle_gamma   90.00
#
_symmetry.space_group_name_H-M   'P 1'
#
loop_
_entity.id
_entity.type
_entity.pdbx_description
1 polymer ?
#
loop_
_entity_poly.entity_id
_entity_poly.type
_entity_poly.pdbx_seq_one_letter_code
_entity_poly.pdbx_strand_id
1 'polypeptide(L)'
;MKKFQLILLGLGLICWANPMRAQHGHLNAGALGTNQGDALMFVNGADFAASSGYVKVLNPALTGPYAGYFEGGITPTAVHSLSGTDGNGIPYVANPNGAALGSFLEMAIVSVEGPAGGGFQFWEDEAEVPTLSYSVGYSTTAPTDLIVLSDASSGAGTPGGDPYGHLHGRRFSTSTEGSYTVGFQLFDTSANGVGGGPLQSPSDILYIRFDAVPEPGTVALGAMGATAVAWLIRRRQI
;
A
#
# COMPACT_ATOMS: atom_id res chain seq x y z
N MET A 1 47.97 -19.28 20.71
CA MET A 1 47.13 -18.06 20.93
C MET A 1 46.92 -17.25 19.63
N LYS A 2 46.52 -17.86 18.51
CA LYS A 2 46.32 -17.14 17.21
C LYS A 2 44.99 -17.48 16.50
N LYS A 3 44.09 -18.23 17.14
CA LYS A 3 42.81 -18.67 16.54
C LYS A 3 41.58 -17.88 17.02
N PHE A 4 41.76 -16.92 17.93
CA PHE A 4 40.65 -16.15 18.53
C PHE A 4 40.33 -14.83 17.82
N GLN A 5 41.21 -14.33 16.94
CA GLN A 5 41.01 -13.06 16.24
C GLN A 5 40.18 -13.17 14.95
N LEU A 6 40.00 -14.38 14.38
CA LEU A 6 39.17 -14.57 13.19
C LEU A 6 37.66 -14.66 13.48
N ILE A 7 37.26 -14.81 14.75
CA ILE A 7 35.84 -14.92 15.13
C ILE A 7 35.20 -13.53 15.32
N LEU A 8 36.00 -12.49 15.56
CA LEU A 8 35.50 -11.12 15.81
C LEU A 8 35.23 -10.30 14.55
N LEU A 9 35.75 -10.68 13.38
CA LEU A 9 35.46 -10.00 12.10
C LEU A 9 34.17 -10.48 11.42
N GLY A 10 33.61 -11.63 11.81
CA GLY A 10 32.36 -12.16 11.24
C GLY A 10 31.07 -11.56 11.81
N LEU A 11 31.16 -10.85 12.94
CA LEU A 11 29.99 -10.26 13.63
C LEU A 11 29.79 -8.77 13.34
N GLY A 12 30.73 -8.11 12.63
CA GLY A 12 30.71 -6.66 12.41
C GLY A 12 29.94 -6.17 11.18
N LEU A 13 29.44 -7.07 10.33
CA LEU A 13 28.80 -6.73 9.04
C LEU A 13 27.27 -6.94 9.02
N ILE A 14 26.65 -7.22 10.17
CA ILE A 14 25.18 -7.40 10.28
C ILE A 14 24.47 -6.08 10.63
N CYS A 15 25.23 -5.04 10.99
CA CYS A 15 24.64 -3.75 11.30
C CYS A 15 24.64 -2.87 10.05
N TRP A 16 23.49 -2.25 9.76
CA TRP A 16 23.30 -1.08 8.87
C TRP A 16 22.82 -1.31 7.44
N ALA A 17 22.01 -2.35 7.19
CA ALA A 17 20.85 -2.15 6.32
C ALA A 17 19.66 -1.90 7.26
N ASN A 18 19.44 -0.64 7.66
CA ASN A 18 18.11 -0.27 8.11
C ASN A 18 17.28 -0.25 6.82
N PRO A 19 16.40 -1.22 6.54
CA PRO A 19 15.37 -0.94 5.55
C PRO A 19 14.69 0.32 6.07
N MET A 20 14.66 1.39 5.27
CA MET A 20 13.74 2.49 5.51
C MET A 20 12.36 1.84 5.52
N ARG A 21 11.89 1.47 6.72
CA ARG A 21 10.57 0.88 6.91
C ARG A 21 9.63 1.98 6.50
N ALA A 22 8.84 1.76 5.46
CA ALA A 22 7.68 2.59 5.16
C ALA A 22 6.93 2.80 6.49
N GLN A 23 7.08 3.99 7.09
CA GLN A 23 6.43 4.36 8.33
C GLN A 23 4.95 4.41 8.01
N HIS A 24 4.14 3.54 8.63
CA HIS A 24 2.68 3.47 8.41
C HIS A 24 2.29 3.74 6.95
N GLY A 25 2.43 2.70 6.11
CA GLY A 25 2.43 2.79 4.64
C GLY A 25 1.26 3.56 4.03
N HIS A 26 1.38 4.90 4.01
CA HIS A 26 0.52 5.79 3.25
C HIS A 26 1.01 5.81 1.81
N LEU A 27 0.13 5.48 0.88
CA LEU A 27 0.38 5.64 -0.55
C LEU A 27 -0.26 6.95 -0.99
N ASN A 28 0.57 7.97 -1.15
CA ASN A 28 0.14 9.34 -1.37
C ASN A 28 -0.12 9.59 -2.86
N ALA A 29 -1.32 10.05 -3.18
CA ALA A 29 -1.72 10.57 -4.49
C ALA A 29 -1.55 12.08 -4.55
N GLY A 30 -1.17 12.57 -5.73
CA GLY A 30 -0.94 13.98 -6.04
C GLY A 30 -0.84 14.18 -7.55
N ALA A 31 -0.10 15.19 -7.99
CA ALA A 31 0.11 15.50 -9.40
C ALA A 31 1.54 15.97 -9.71
N LEU A 32 1.93 15.84 -10.99
CA LEU A 32 3.17 16.41 -11.52
C LEU A 32 3.15 17.94 -11.56
N GLY A 33 1.96 18.53 -11.62
CA GLY A 33 1.72 19.96 -11.62
C GLY A 33 0.24 20.28 -11.38
N THR A 34 -0.10 21.56 -11.26
CA THR A 34 -1.45 22.02 -10.92
C THR A 34 -2.22 22.64 -12.09
N ASN A 35 -1.69 22.55 -13.31
CA ASN A 35 -2.36 23.05 -14.51
C ASN A 35 -3.36 22.03 -15.05
N GLN A 36 -4.28 22.50 -15.89
CA GLN A 36 -5.19 21.64 -16.63
C GLN A 36 -4.40 20.62 -17.47
N GLY A 37 -4.73 19.35 -17.32
CA GLY A 37 -4.15 18.25 -18.08
C GLY A 37 -2.81 17.72 -17.56
N ASP A 38 -2.23 18.36 -16.53
CA ASP A 38 -1.09 17.77 -15.82
C ASP A 38 -1.50 16.36 -15.31
N ALA A 39 -0.54 15.43 -15.27
CA ALA A 39 -0.84 14.05 -14.89
C ALA A 39 -0.83 13.89 -13.37
N LEU A 40 -1.76 13.09 -12.88
CA LEU A 40 -1.72 12.59 -11.51
C LEU A 40 -0.48 11.70 -11.31
N MET A 41 -0.06 11.57 -10.05
CA MET A 41 1.05 10.70 -9.68
C MET A 41 0.88 10.13 -8.27
N PHE A 42 1.49 8.98 -8.03
CA PHE A 42 1.76 8.51 -6.69
C PHE A 42 3.04 9.20 -6.17
N VAL A 43 2.88 10.19 -5.29
CA VAL A 43 3.96 11.09 -4.80
C VAL A 43 5.14 10.30 -4.22
N ASN A 44 4.85 9.23 -3.48
CA ASN A 44 5.84 8.31 -2.94
C ASN A 44 5.80 6.93 -3.62
N GLY A 45 5.27 6.84 -4.85
CA GLY A 45 5.09 5.57 -5.56
C GLY A 45 6.39 4.80 -5.77
N ALA A 46 7.52 5.49 -5.92
CA ALA A 46 8.83 4.84 -6.06
C ALA A 46 9.19 3.95 -4.85
N ASP A 47 8.71 4.28 -3.66
CA ASP A 47 8.95 3.48 -2.45
C ASP A 47 8.11 2.18 -2.45
N PHE A 48 6.94 2.19 -3.10
CA PHE A 48 6.00 1.07 -3.14
C PHE A 48 6.09 0.24 -4.43
N ALA A 49 6.78 0.75 -5.45
CA ALA A 49 6.93 0.09 -6.74
C ALA A 49 7.45 -1.34 -6.56
N ALA A 50 6.93 -2.29 -7.35
CA ALA A 50 7.33 -3.69 -7.29
C ALA A 50 8.84 -3.89 -7.49
N SER A 51 9.51 -2.93 -8.16
CA SER A 51 10.96 -2.90 -8.36
C SER A 51 11.76 -2.29 -7.21
N SER A 52 11.12 -1.67 -6.20
CA SER A 52 11.81 -0.99 -5.08
C SER A 52 12.36 -1.95 -4.04
N GLY A 53 11.93 -3.22 -4.06
CA GLY A 53 12.18 -4.20 -3.00
C GLY A 53 11.17 -4.12 -1.86
N TYR A 54 10.24 -3.16 -1.88
CA TYR A 54 9.09 -3.14 -0.98
C TYR A 54 8.15 -4.31 -1.28
N VAL A 55 7.67 -4.93 -0.21
CA VAL A 55 6.66 -5.99 -0.27
C VAL A 55 5.65 -5.72 0.84
N LYS A 56 4.37 -5.63 0.47
CA LYS A 56 3.29 -5.63 1.44
C LYS A 56 2.97 -7.05 1.86
N VAL A 57 3.42 -7.45 3.04
CA VAL A 57 3.05 -8.74 3.63
C VAL A 57 1.58 -8.72 4.04
N LEU A 58 0.85 -9.75 3.61
CA LEU A 58 -0.53 -10.05 3.98
C LEU A 58 -0.54 -11.29 4.87
N ASN A 59 -1.15 -11.17 6.05
CA ASN A 59 -1.20 -12.25 7.04
C ASN A 59 -2.55 -12.96 6.98
N PRO A 60 -2.61 -14.27 7.24
CA PRO A 60 -3.88 -14.98 7.28
C PRO A 60 -4.77 -14.43 8.39
N ALA A 61 -6.01 -14.11 8.04
CA ALA A 61 -7.04 -13.73 8.99
C ALA A 61 -7.90 -14.96 9.33
N LEU A 62 -7.95 -15.30 10.62
CA LEU A 62 -8.68 -16.47 11.14
C LEU A 62 -10.06 -16.11 11.68
N THR A 63 -10.33 -14.83 11.88
CA THR A 63 -11.56 -14.31 12.50
C THR A 63 -11.95 -12.98 11.88
N GLY A 64 -13.17 -12.53 12.16
CA GLY A 64 -13.70 -11.26 11.69
C GLY A 64 -14.08 -11.26 10.20
N PRO A 65 -14.32 -10.08 9.61
CA PRO A 65 -14.77 -9.93 8.22
C PRO A 65 -13.81 -10.55 7.19
N TYR A 66 -12.52 -10.57 7.51
CA TYR A 66 -11.47 -11.08 6.63
C TYR A 66 -11.20 -12.58 6.80
N ALA A 67 -11.97 -13.30 7.64
CA ALA A 67 -11.72 -14.71 7.92
C ALA A 67 -11.68 -15.54 6.64
N GLY A 68 -10.59 -16.29 6.44
CA GLY A 68 -10.36 -17.09 5.23
C GLY A 68 -9.55 -16.37 4.13
N TYR A 69 -9.17 -15.12 4.33
CA TYR A 69 -8.28 -14.36 3.45
C TYR A 69 -6.91 -14.10 4.09
N PHE A 70 -5.95 -13.63 3.29
CA PHE A 70 -4.72 -13.01 3.77
C PHE A 70 -4.86 -11.49 3.64
N GLU A 71 -4.79 -10.75 4.75
CA GLU A 71 -5.09 -9.30 4.78
C GLU A 71 -3.89 -8.44 5.22
N GLY A 72 -3.92 -7.19 4.77
CA GLY A 72 -3.06 -6.12 5.26
C GLY A 72 -3.46 -4.76 4.70
N GLY A 73 -3.02 -3.68 5.35
CA GLY A 73 -3.33 -2.32 4.93
C GLY A 73 -2.14 -1.55 4.34
N ILE A 74 -2.32 -0.99 3.15
CA ILE A 74 -1.69 0.27 2.74
C ILE A 74 -2.83 1.29 2.84
N THR A 75 -2.56 2.52 3.27
CA THR A 75 -3.58 3.57 3.36
C THR A 75 -3.41 4.51 2.16
N PRO A 76 -4.23 4.41 1.11
CA PRO A 76 -4.18 5.36 0.01
C PRO A 76 -4.75 6.71 0.46
N THR A 77 -4.07 7.79 0.13
CA THR A 77 -4.41 9.16 0.56
C THR A 77 -4.24 10.13 -0.60
N ALA A 78 -4.94 11.27 -0.57
CA ALA A 78 -4.65 12.41 -1.43
C ALA A 78 -3.95 13.49 -0.59
N VAL A 79 -2.80 14.01 -1.06
CA VAL A 79 -2.04 15.01 -0.29
C VAL A 79 -2.67 16.40 -0.37
N HIS A 80 -2.43 17.20 0.65
CA HIS A 80 -2.86 18.60 0.69
C HIS A 80 -2.25 19.43 -0.44
N SER A 81 -3.09 20.28 -1.04
CA SER A 81 -2.65 21.30 -2.01
C SER A 81 -2.65 22.70 -1.40
N LEU A 82 -3.30 22.88 -0.23
CA LEU A 82 -3.28 24.10 0.57
C LEU A 82 -2.59 23.86 1.91
N SER A 83 -2.07 24.93 2.52
CA SER A 83 -1.65 24.93 3.92
C SER A 83 -2.82 25.37 4.79
N GLY A 84 -2.91 24.84 6.00
CA GLY A 84 -4.02 25.14 6.89
C GLY A 84 -3.88 24.47 8.24
N THR A 85 -5.02 24.26 8.88
CA THR A 85 -5.14 23.61 10.19
C THR A 85 -6.31 22.65 10.15
N ASP A 86 -6.14 21.43 10.65
CA ASP A 86 -7.20 20.42 10.67
C ASP A 86 -8.26 20.71 11.75
N GLY A 87 -9.29 19.86 11.82
CA GLY A 87 -10.38 20.00 12.80
C GLY A 87 -9.93 19.89 14.27
N ASN A 88 -8.72 19.42 14.54
CA ASN A 88 -8.11 19.31 15.87
C ASN A 88 -7.15 20.46 16.18
N GLY A 89 -6.97 21.43 15.27
CA GLY A 89 -6.03 22.52 15.46
C GLY A 89 -4.60 22.18 15.06
N ILE A 90 -4.34 21.04 14.40
CA ILE A 90 -3.01 20.62 13.96
C ILE A 90 -2.69 21.30 12.62
N PRO A 91 -1.60 22.07 12.52
CA PRO A 91 -1.22 22.70 11.26
C PRO A 91 -0.73 21.66 10.25
N TYR A 92 -1.10 21.85 8.99
CA TYR A 92 -0.57 21.11 7.85
C TYR A 92 -0.06 22.07 6.78
N VAL A 93 0.85 21.58 5.95
CA VAL A 93 1.52 22.37 4.91
C VAL A 93 1.16 21.79 3.54
N ALA A 94 0.90 22.67 2.58
CA ALA A 94 0.71 22.30 1.18
C ALA A 94 1.87 21.42 0.70
N ASN A 95 1.54 20.30 0.08
CA ASN A 95 2.51 19.47 -0.59
C ASN A 95 2.79 20.10 -1.98
N PRO A 96 4.07 20.29 -2.38
CA PRO A 96 4.40 20.81 -3.70
C PRO A 96 3.90 19.92 -4.86
N ASN A 97 3.59 18.65 -4.59
CA ASN A 97 2.99 17.70 -5.52
C ASN A 97 1.49 17.49 -5.28
N GLY A 98 0.80 18.42 -4.61
CA GLY A 98 -0.66 18.42 -4.53
C GLY A 98 -1.30 18.56 -5.92
N ALA A 99 -2.45 17.91 -6.11
CA ALA A 99 -3.22 18.04 -7.34
C ALA A 99 -3.85 19.45 -7.47
N ALA A 100 -4.33 19.81 -8.66
CA ALA A 100 -4.99 21.09 -8.84
C ALA A 100 -6.19 21.26 -7.89
N LEU A 101 -6.37 22.47 -7.35
CA LEU A 101 -7.54 22.78 -6.53
C LEU A 101 -8.83 22.52 -7.32
N GLY A 102 -9.78 21.86 -6.66
CA GLY A 102 -11.02 21.38 -7.25
C GLY A 102 -10.92 20.03 -7.95
N SER A 103 -9.76 19.36 -7.95
CA SER A 103 -9.70 17.95 -8.37
C SER A 103 -10.43 17.06 -7.37
N PHE A 104 -10.90 15.90 -7.82
CA PHE A 104 -11.44 14.84 -6.97
C PHE A 104 -10.75 13.53 -7.33
N LEU A 105 -9.84 13.09 -6.46
CA LEU A 105 -8.95 11.99 -6.75
C LEU A 105 -9.56 10.66 -6.34
N GLU A 106 -9.49 9.70 -7.25
CA GLU A 106 -9.85 8.31 -7.03
C GLU A 106 -8.76 7.38 -7.56
N MET A 107 -8.76 6.14 -7.10
CA MET A 107 -7.81 5.10 -7.51
C MET A 107 -8.54 3.88 -8.04
N ALA A 108 -8.04 3.29 -9.12
CA ALA A 108 -8.52 2.01 -9.63
C ALA A 108 -7.47 0.92 -9.44
N ILE A 109 -7.94 -0.32 -9.26
CA ILE A 109 -7.15 -1.52 -9.53
C ILE A 109 -7.33 -1.83 -11.02
N VAL A 110 -6.23 -1.81 -11.77
CA VAL A 110 -6.25 -1.97 -13.25
C VAL A 110 -5.66 -3.29 -13.72
N SER A 111 -4.91 -3.98 -12.87
CA SER A 111 -4.43 -5.33 -13.16
C SER A 111 -4.13 -6.13 -11.88
N VAL A 112 -4.29 -7.45 -11.97
CA VAL A 112 -3.96 -8.39 -10.90
C VAL A 112 -3.21 -9.59 -11.46
N GLU A 113 -1.94 -9.73 -11.09
CA GLU A 113 -1.13 -10.91 -11.34
C GLU A 113 -0.89 -11.67 -10.02
N GLY A 114 -0.84 -12.99 -10.08
CA GLY A 114 -0.65 -13.83 -8.89
C GLY A 114 -0.81 -15.32 -9.14
N PRO A 115 -1.01 -16.12 -8.08
CA PRO A 115 -1.22 -17.57 -8.15
C PRO A 115 -2.52 -17.93 -8.86
N ALA A 116 -2.51 -19.06 -9.59
CA ALA A 116 -3.70 -19.56 -10.29
C ALA A 116 -4.84 -19.85 -9.29
N GLY A 117 -6.06 -19.40 -9.63
CA GLY A 117 -7.24 -19.53 -8.76
C GLY A 117 -7.29 -18.51 -7.61
N GLY A 118 -6.28 -17.65 -7.47
CA GLY A 118 -6.27 -16.56 -6.52
C GLY A 118 -7.10 -15.36 -6.98
N GLY A 119 -7.31 -14.43 -6.06
CA GLY A 119 -7.93 -13.14 -6.31
C GLY A 119 -7.43 -12.10 -5.31
N PHE A 120 -7.55 -10.84 -5.70
CA PHE A 120 -7.20 -9.67 -4.91
C PHE A 120 -8.46 -8.87 -4.60
N GLN A 121 -8.59 -8.39 -3.37
CA GLN A 121 -9.76 -7.70 -2.87
C GLN A 121 -9.40 -6.37 -2.24
N PHE A 122 -10.32 -5.42 -2.34
CA PHE A 122 -10.32 -4.18 -1.58
C PHE A 122 -11.56 -4.11 -0.70
N TRP A 123 -11.37 -3.59 0.51
CA TRP A 123 -12.41 -3.45 1.53
C TRP A 123 -12.43 -2.00 1.96
N GLU A 124 -13.60 -1.37 1.84
CA GLU A 124 -13.86 -0.10 2.50
C GLU A 124 -13.85 -0.28 4.02
N ASP A 125 -13.74 0.84 4.73
CA ASP A 125 -13.82 0.84 6.19
C ASP A 125 -15.13 0.18 6.66
N GLU A 126 -15.02 -0.61 7.72
CA GLU A 126 -16.13 -1.36 8.34
C GLU A 126 -16.88 -2.34 7.41
N ALA A 127 -16.38 -2.63 6.20
CA ALA A 127 -17.05 -3.55 5.28
C ALA A 127 -17.04 -5.00 5.80
N GLU A 128 -18.20 -5.66 5.76
CA GLU A 128 -18.34 -7.09 6.15
C GLU A 128 -17.99 -8.06 5.02
N VAL A 129 -17.97 -7.58 3.77
CA VAL A 129 -17.60 -8.31 2.55
C VAL A 129 -16.69 -7.44 1.68
N PRO A 130 -15.88 -8.01 0.77
CA PRO A 130 -15.06 -7.22 -0.15
C PRO A 130 -15.90 -6.19 -0.91
N THR A 131 -15.47 -4.93 -0.89
CA THR A 131 -16.08 -3.88 -1.71
C THR A 131 -15.79 -4.12 -3.19
N LEU A 132 -14.54 -4.45 -3.50
CA LEU A 132 -14.10 -4.82 -4.85
C LEU A 132 -13.37 -6.16 -4.82
N SER A 133 -13.54 -6.96 -5.86
CA SER A 133 -12.91 -8.28 -5.97
C SER A 133 -12.53 -8.59 -7.42
N TYR A 134 -11.26 -8.92 -7.62
CA TYR A 134 -10.72 -9.24 -8.93
C TYR A 134 -10.00 -10.57 -8.90
N SER A 135 -10.26 -11.45 -9.87
CA SER A 135 -9.50 -12.67 -10.05
C SER A 135 -8.12 -12.38 -10.63
N VAL A 136 -7.14 -13.24 -10.32
CA VAL A 136 -5.84 -13.21 -11.01
C VAL A 136 -6.04 -13.34 -12.53
N GLY A 137 -5.30 -12.53 -13.29
CA GLY A 137 -5.45 -12.37 -14.74
C GLY A 137 -6.36 -11.20 -15.13
N TYR A 138 -6.99 -10.53 -14.16
CA TYR A 138 -7.74 -9.30 -14.41
C TYR A 138 -6.82 -8.21 -15.00
N SER A 139 -7.31 -7.53 -16.04
CA SER A 139 -6.68 -6.34 -16.62
C SER A 139 -7.74 -5.49 -17.32
N THR A 140 -7.68 -4.17 -17.14
CA THR A 140 -8.55 -3.21 -17.84
C THR A 140 -7.79 -1.94 -18.19
N THR A 141 -8.22 -1.24 -19.23
CA THR A 141 -7.77 0.11 -19.60
C THR A 141 -8.83 1.18 -19.33
N ALA A 142 -10.03 0.78 -18.91
CA ALA A 142 -11.16 1.66 -18.63
C ALA A 142 -11.87 1.16 -17.36
N PRO A 143 -11.26 1.35 -16.17
CA PRO A 143 -11.87 0.91 -14.92
C PRO A 143 -13.15 1.68 -14.65
N THR A 144 -14.19 0.98 -14.21
CA THR A 144 -15.46 1.58 -13.74
C THR A 144 -15.55 1.65 -12.23
N ASP A 145 -14.77 0.82 -11.55
CA ASP A 145 -14.77 0.66 -10.11
C ASP A 145 -13.63 1.50 -9.53
N LEU A 146 -14.00 2.58 -8.83
CA LEU A 146 -13.07 3.58 -8.31
C LEU A 146 -13.11 3.60 -6.78
N ILE A 147 -11.94 3.79 -6.18
CA ILE A 147 -11.72 3.91 -4.75
C ILE A 147 -11.47 5.39 -4.45
N VAL A 148 -12.40 6.03 -3.77
CA VAL A 148 -12.33 7.46 -3.45
C VAL A 148 -11.12 7.74 -2.55
N LEU A 149 -10.26 8.69 -2.93
CA LEU A 149 -9.14 9.14 -2.10
C LEU A 149 -9.39 10.50 -1.46
N SER A 150 -10.01 11.41 -2.22
CA SER A 150 -10.39 12.75 -1.77
C SER A 150 -11.55 12.73 -0.78
N ASP A 151 -11.55 13.65 0.20
CA ASP A 151 -12.65 13.79 1.15
C ASP A 151 -13.64 14.87 0.68
N ALA A 152 -14.75 14.42 0.09
CA ALA A 152 -15.83 15.31 -0.36
C ALA A 152 -16.42 16.16 0.78
N SER A 153 -16.43 15.65 2.03
CA SER A 153 -16.99 16.38 3.17
C SER A 153 -16.13 17.59 3.57
N SER A 154 -14.85 17.56 3.20
CA SER A 154 -13.89 18.66 3.35
C SER A 154 -13.88 19.62 2.14
N GLY A 155 -14.77 19.43 1.17
CA GLY A 155 -14.91 20.30 -0.01
C GLY A 155 -14.08 19.88 -1.23
N ALA A 156 -13.41 18.72 -1.19
CA ALA A 156 -12.70 18.20 -2.35
C ALA A 156 -13.65 18.03 -3.56
N GLY A 157 -13.13 18.26 -4.77
CA GLY A 157 -13.95 18.23 -5.99
C GLY A 157 -14.85 19.43 -6.23
N THR A 158 -14.90 20.42 -5.32
CA THR A 158 -15.58 21.71 -5.57
C THR A 158 -14.59 22.73 -6.15
N PRO A 159 -15.02 23.69 -7.00
CA PRO A 159 -14.10 24.70 -7.56
C PRO A 159 -13.26 25.40 -6.50
N GLY A 160 -11.93 25.25 -6.57
CA GLY A 160 -10.99 25.84 -5.61
C GLY A 160 -10.81 25.07 -4.29
N GLY A 161 -11.54 23.97 -4.06
CA GLY A 161 -11.39 23.12 -2.89
C GLY A 161 -10.08 22.33 -2.88
N ASP A 162 -9.53 22.03 -1.70
CA ASP A 162 -8.34 21.18 -1.58
C ASP A 162 -8.73 19.72 -1.92
N PRO A 163 -8.01 19.02 -2.84
CA PRO A 163 -8.28 17.62 -3.16
C PRO A 163 -7.92 16.63 -2.05
N TYR A 164 -7.39 17.11 -0.92
CA TYR A 164 -6.99 16.29 0.22
C TYR A 164 -8.02 15.22 0.64
N GLY A 165 -7.50 14.09 1.07
CA GLY A 165 -8.28 13.09 1.78
C GLY A 165 -7.39 12.07 2.47
N HIS A 166 -7.77 11.71 3.70
CA HIS A 166 -7.05 10.77 4.55
C HIS A 166 -8.02 9.77 5.18
N LEU A 167 -8.53 8.90 4.31
CA LEU A 167 -9.55 7.91 4.67
C LEU A 167 -8.89 6.64 5.20
N HIS A 168 -9.09 6.36 6.49
CA HIS A 168 -8.51 5.23 7.20
C HIS A 168 -9.39 3.97 7.10
N GLY A 169 -8.99 2.88 7.77
CA GLY A 169 -9.82 1.68 7.98
C GLY A 169 -9.81 0.67 6.83
N ARG A 170 -9.49 1.13 5.61
CA ARG A 170 -9.43 0.32 4.40
C ARG A 170 -8.40 -0.81 4.44
N ARG A 171 -8.74 -1.92 3.79
CA ARG A 171 -7.89 -3.12 3.72
C ARG A 171 -7.78 -3.68 2.31
N PHE A 172 -6.69 -4.39 2.08
CA PHE A 172 -6.51 -5.25 0.93
C PHE A 172 -6.38 -6.70 1.39
N SER A 173 -6.90 -7.63 0.61
CA SER A 173 -6.73 -9.04 0.89
C SER A 173 -6.52 -9.87 -0.36
N THR A 174 -6.12 -11.13 -0.14
CA THR A 174 -6.05 -12.14 -1.18
C THR A 174 -6.69 -13.44 -0.72
N SER A 175 -7.23 -14.21 -1.67
CA SER A 175 -7.96 -15.46 -1.38
C SER A 175 -7.07 -16.69 -1.31
N THR A 176 -5.83 -16.62 -1.79
CA THR A 176 -4.86 -17.72 -1.74
C THR A 176 -3.47 -17.22 -1.40
N GLU A 177 -2.65 -18.07 -0.80
CA GLU A 177 -1.25 -17.77 -0.51
C GLU A 177 -0.43 -17.56 -1.80
N GLY A 178 0.66 -16.78 -1.69
CA GLY A 178 1.60 -16.51 -2.78
C GLY A 178 1.88 -15.03 -3.01
N SER A 179 2.68 -14.76 -4.03
CA SER A 179 3.04 -13.39 -4.43
C SER A 179 2.09 -12.85 -5.49
N TYR A 180 1.65 -11.61 -5.30
CA TYR A 180 0.79 -10.87 -6.19
C TYR A 180 1.49 -9.58 -6.65
N THR A 181 1.23 -9.17 -7.88
CA THR A 181 1.57 -7.84 -8.39
C THR A 181 0.29 -7.18 -8.88
N VAL A 182 -0.03 -6.03 -8.28
CA VAL A 182 -1.28 -5.33 -8.52
C VAL A 182 -0.98 -3.96 -9.09
N GLY A 183 -1.58 -3.64 -10.23
CA GLY A 183 -1.49 -2.33 -10.87
C GLY A 183 -2.55 -1.39 -10.32
N PHE A 184 -2.13 -0.21 -9.88
CA PHE A 184 -2.99 0.88 -9.44
C PHE A 184 -2.83 2.09 -10.35
N GLN A 185 -3.93 2.78 -10.64
CA GLN A 185 -3.92 4.01 -11.43
C GLN A 185 -4.83 5.06 -10.79
N LEU A 186 -4.39 6.31 -10.78
CA LEU A 186 -5.15 7.43 -10.25
C LEU A 186 -5.97 8.11 -11.35
N PHE A 187 -7.14 8.61 -10.97
CA PHE A 187 -8.06 9.36 -11.81
C PHE A 187 -8.51 10.61 -11.08
N ASP A 188 -8.69 11.70 -11.81
CA ASP A 188 -9.47 12.84 -11.36
C ASP A 188 -10.85 12.70 -11.98
N THR A 189 -11.89 12.68 -11.16
CA THR A 189 -13.29 12.56 -11.60
C THR A 189 -14.09 13.83 -11.35
N SER A 190 -13.41 14.93 -11.00
CA SER A 190 -14.04 16.24 -10.94
C SER A 190 -14.57 16.69 -12.30
N ALA A 191 -15.54 17.62 -12.26
CA ALA A 191 -16.12 18.26 -13.45
C ALA A 191 -15.67 19.73 -13.59
N ASN A 192 -14.53 20.08 -12.97
CA ASN A 192 -14.07 21.47 -12.85
C ASN A 192 -13.08 21.90 -13.94
N GLY A 193 -12.67 20.97 -14.80
CA GLY A 193 -11.78 21.23 -15.92
C GLY A 193 -12.48 21.78 -17.16
N VAL A 194 -11.68 22.01 -18.19
CA VAL A 194 -12.16 22.52 -19.49
C VAL A 194 -13.24 21.60 -20.06
N GLY A 195 -14.39 22.17 -20.41
CA GLY A 195 -15.52 21.41 -20.95
C GLY A 195 -16.31 20.59 -19.92
N GLY A 196 -16.08 20.81 -18.63
CA GLY A 196 -16.76 20.07 -17.55
C GLY A 196 -16.16 18.69 -17.27
N GLY A 197 -14.94 18.43 -17.76
CA GLY A 197 -14.20 17.21 -17.48
C GLY A 197 -13.23 17.36 -16.30
N PRO A 198 -12.36 16.37 -16.08
CA PRO A 198 -11.30 16.40 -15.07
C PRO A 198 -10.32 17.56 -15.27
N LEU A 199 -9.76 18.07 -14.18
CA LEU A 199 -8.65 19.02 -14.18
C LEU A 199 -7.33 18.32 -14.50
N GLN A 200 -7.12 17.13 -13.98
CA GLN A 200 -5.88 16.36 -14.12
C GLN A 200 -6.09 15.14 -15.03
N SER A 201 -5.04 14.75 -15.76
CA SER A 201 -5.04 13.49 -16.52
C SER A 201 -4.69 12.29 -15.61
N PRO A 202 -5.11 11.06 -15.96
CA PRO A 202 -4.79 9.88 -15.17
C PRO A 202 -3.28 9.68 -14.96
N SER A 203 -2.90 9.02 -13.87
CA SER A 203 -1.49 8.70 -13.61
C SER A 203 -0.97 7.58 -14.50
N ASP A 204 0.35 7.39 -14.52
CA ASP A 204 0.92 6.08 -14.88
C ASP A 204 0.46 4.99 -13.91
N ILE A 205 0.55 3.73 -14.35
CA ILE A 205 0.23 2.57 -13.50
C ILE A 205 1.38 2.34 -12.51
N LEU A 206 1.07 2.35 -11.22
CA LEU A 206 1.97 1.89 -10.16
C LEU A 206 1.71 0.42 -9.86
N TYR A 207 2.71 -0.42 -10.12
CA TYR A 207 2.68 -1.82 -9.73
C TYR A 207 3.22 -1.99 -8.31
N ILE A 208 2.47 -2.63 -7.43
CA ILE A 208 2.87 -2.91 -6.04
C ILE A 208 2.87 -4.42 -5.82
N ARG A 209 3.88 -4.90 -5.09
CA ARG A 209 3.99 -6.31 -4.70
C ARG A 209 3.34 -6.57 -3.34
N PHE A 210 2.50 -7.61 -3.29
CA PHE A 210 1.90 -8.15 -2.08
C PHE A 210 2.32 -9.61 -1.92
N ASP A 211 2.70 -10.02 -0.73
CA ASP A 211 3.01 -11.42 -0.45
C ASP A 211 2.05 -11.93 0.63
N ALA A 212 1.19 -12.85 0.25
CA ALA A 212 0.32 -13.62 1.12
C ALA A 212 1.11 -14.80 1.68
N VAL A 213 1.59 -14.65 2.91
CA VAL A 213 2.48 -15.64 3.52
C VAL A 213 1.66 -16.48 4.49
N PRO A 214 1.63 -17.82 4.36
CA PRO A 214 1.08 -18.67 5.40
C PRO A 214 1.80 -18.39 6.72
N GLU A 215 1.09 -18.50 7.85
CA GLU A 215 1.78 -18.45 9.13
C GLU A 215 2.91 -19.49 9.09
N PRO A 216 4.14 -19.14 9.54
CA PRO A 216 5.15 -20.16 9.76
C PRO A 216 4.53 -21.13 10.75
N GLY A 217 4.12 -22.31 10.26
CA GLY A 217 3.31 -23.22 11.03
C GLY A 217 3.96 -23.38 12.40
N THR A 218 3.19 -23.29 13.47
CA THR A 218 3.70 -23.43 14.84
C THR A 218 4.54 -24.70 15.00
N VAL A 219 4.29 -25.70 14.16
CA VAL A 219 5.07 -26.93 13.95
C VAL A 219 6.49 -26.67 13.41
N ALA A 220 6.68 -25.81 12.40
CA ALA A 220 7.98 -25.46 11.85
C ALA A 220 8.83 -24.67 12.88
N LEU A 221 8.23 -23.71 13.57
CA LEU A 221 8.87 -23.00 14.68
C LEU A 221 9.18 -23.95 15.85
N GLY A 222 8.25 -24.84 16.18
CA GLY A 222 8.43 -25.88 17.18
C GLY A 222 9.56 -26.85 16.83
N ALA A 223 9.67 -27.27 15.57
CA ALA A 223 10.73 -28.16 15.10
C ALA A 223 12.11 -27.49 15.14
N MET A 224 12.21 -26.21 14.76
CA MET A 224 13.45 -25.43 14.91
C MET A 224 13.82 -25.22 16.38
N GLY A 225 12.83 -24.94 17.24
CA GLY A 225 13.04 -24.85 18.68
C GLY A 225 13.54 -26.16 19.29
N ALA A 226 12.91 -27.28 18.94
CA ALA A 226 13.28 -28.61 19.46
C ALA A 226 14.69 -29.03 19.00
N THR A 227 15.06 -28.77 17.74
CA THR A 227 16.40 -29.07 17.22
C THR A 227 17.48 -28.21 17.87
N ALA A 228 17.21 -26.92 18.11
CA ALA A 228 18.13 -26.05 18.85
C ALA A 228 18.34 -26.50 20.31
N VAL A 229 17.26 -26.89 21.01
CA VAL A 229 17.33 -27.43 22.38
C VAL A 229 18.12 -28.74 22.42
N ALA A 230 17.85 -29.67 21.51
CA ALA A 230 18.57 -30.94 21.43
C ALA A 230 20.09 -30.75 21.20
N TRP A 231 20.46 -29.78 20.36
CA TRP A 231 21.87 -29.44 20.12
C TRP A 231 22.55 -28.85 21.38
N LEU A 232 21.87 -27.96 22.10
CA LEU A 232 22.37 -27.38 23.36
C LEU A 232 22.57 -28.45 24.44
N ILE A 233 21.64 -29.41 24.57
CA ILE A 233 21.76 -30.53 25.51
C ILE A 233 22.99 -31.38 25.16
N ARG A 234 23.17 -31.71 23.88
CA ARG A 234 24.30 -32.54 23.42
C ARG A 234 25.66 -31.88 23.66
N ARG A 235 25.76 -30.55 23.59
CA ARG A 235 26.99 -29.81 23.88
C ARG A 235 27.37 -29.72 25.36
N ARG A 236 26.41 -29.89 26.28
CA ARG A 236 26.69 -29.86 27.73
C ARG A 236 27.20 -31.20 28.28
N GLN A 237 27.12 -32.26 27.49
CA GLN A 237 27.52 -33.62 27.89
C GLN A 237 28.93 -34.01 27.40
N ILE A 238 29.64 -33.11 26.73
CA ILE A 238 31.02 -33.28 26.23
C ILE A 238 31.89 -32.24 26.93
#